data_AF-A0A179G105-F1
#
_entry.id   AF-A0A179G105-F1
#
_cell.length_a   1.000
_cell.length_b   1.000
_cell.length_c   1.000
_cell.angle_alpha   90.00
_cell.angle_beta   90.00
_cell.angle_gamma   90.00
#
_symmetry.space_group_name_H-M   'P 1'
#
loop_
_entity.id
_entity.type
_entity.pdbx_description
1 polymer ?
#
loop_
_entity_poly.entity_id
_entity_poly.type
_entity_poly.pdbx_seq_one_letter_code
_entity_poly.pdbx_strand_id
1 'polypeptide(L)'
;MPFVVAQEPLPIATGCDAIDMKILWHFLGHTCTSFSIKGGDSRPVEDLMRNTVMDHAFNVRFLYNSVMALSCLHAIETRGDDMGDPLRLVHYQDGLFEAYSAAVSTAHPETYGALLANSLLLTALSSQNFRIPQTADLYIIQWMAIWRGIGTIFKRIDRRSLRGTGLEQLFYRPSMDLDAAFEYIPWNLKTLISSIPANDPDLIYIGTYVRGLRYLATLYQNMHQRGFGAVMKLRVITWFTYLPQDFVQLIFSRNCRALVILAHYAVFLKLTTGVWWLIGVGARSLQDICTFLGPAWYDELEAPMKAIQTENPVELARLLLGDTTWEPRTSSADTWSLQEEEEAKQLTLVDDQGRPVRYESEAGTMVLANPSQPDDEPVWNASL
;
A
#
# COMPACT_ATOMS: atom_id res chain seq x y z
N MET A 1 -25.40 5.04 -26.64
CA MET A 1 -26.74 4.95 -27.24
C MET A 1 -27.64 5.94 -26.53
N PRO A 2 -28.51 6.69 -27.22
CA PRO A 2 -29.49 7.56 -26.55
C PRO A 2 -30.46 6.68 -25.74
N PHE A 3 -30.80 7.11 -24.51
CA PHE A 3 -31.74 6.41 -23.65
C PHE A 3 -33.07 6.20 -24.36
N VAL A 4 -33.66 5.01 -24.17
CA VAL A 4 -35.06 4.76 -24.56
C VAL A 4 -35.93 5.59 -23.62
N VAL A 5 -36.54 6.65 -24.14
CA VAL A 5 -37.47 7.48 -23.38
C VAL A 5 -38.80 6.73 -23.28
N ALA A 6 -38.98 5.96 -22.22
CA ALA A 6 -40.27 5.45 -21.82
C ALA A 6 -40.99 6.52 -20.98
N GLN A 7 -42.28 6.77 -21.24
CA GLN A 7 -43.10 7.54 -20.31
C GLN A 7 -43.32 6.71 -19.05
N GLU A 8 -42.49 6.96 -18.03
CA GLU A 8 -42.65 6.33 -16.72
C GLU A 8 -43.60 7.18 -15.85
N PRO A 9 -44.51 6.56 -15.08
CA PRO A 9 -45.29 7.27 -14.08
C PRO A 9 -44.35 7.94 -13.06
N LEU A 10 -44.74 9.12 -12.57
CA LEU A 10 -43.96 9.92 -11.62
C LEU A 10 -43.40 9.05 -10.47
N PRO A 11 -42.09 9.08 -10.20
CA PRO A 11 -41.50 8.20 -9.21
C PRO A 11 -41.96 8.61 -7.81
N ILE A 12 -42.65 7.69 -7.11
CA ILE A 12 -42.81 7.73 -5.66
C ILE A 12 -41.71 6.84 -5.08
N ALA A 13 -40.55 7.45 -4.80
CA ALA A 13 -39.56 6.89 -3.87
C ALA A 13 -38.89 8.05 -3.13
N THR A 14 -39.60 8.67 -2.19
CA THR A 14 -38.98 9.59 -1.23
C THR A 14 -37.98 8.79 -0.39
N GLY A 15 -36.68 8.97 -0.64
CA GLY A 15 -35.60 8.42 0.17
C GLY A 15 -34.55 7.55 -0.55
N CYS A 16 -34.67 7.33 -1.86
CA CYS A 16 -33.65 6.60 -2.64
C CYS A 16 -33.08 7.47 -3.75
N ASP A 17 -31.81 7.86 -3.61
CA ASP A 17 -31.08 8.59 -4.65
C ASP A 17 -30.53 7.60 -5.69
N ALA A 18 -30.98 7.74 -6.95
CA ALA A 18 -30.56 6.88 -8.06
C ALA A 18 -29.04 6.98 -8.32
N ILE A 19 -28.42 8.12 -8.05
CA ILE A 19 -26.97 8.30 -8.18
C ILE A 19 -26.26 7.45 -7.14
N ASP A 20 -26.73 7.45 -5.89
CA ASP A 20 -26.15 6.63 -4.82
C ASP A 20 -26.29 5.14 -5.13
N MET A 21 -27.42 4.72 -5.69
CA MET A 21 -27.59 3.35 -6.17
C MET A 21 -26.57 2.99 -7.26
N LYS A 22 -26.33 3.88 -8.23
CA LYS A 22 -25.33 3.67 -9.28
C LYS A 22 -23.92 3.57 -8.69
N ILE A 23 -23.56 4.43 -7.73
CA ILE A 23 -22.26 4.45 -7.06
C ILE A 23 -22.03 3.16 -6.27
N LEU A 24 -23.02 2.74 -5.49
CA LEU A 24 -22.96 1.49 -4.74
C LEU A 24 -22.89 0.28 -5.67
N TRP A 25 -23.68 0.26 -6.73
CA TRP A 25 -23.63 -0.78 -7.75
C TRP A 25 -22.25 -0.83 -8.42
N HIS A 26 -21.64 0.32 -8.73
CA HIS A 26 -20.29 0.37 -9.27
C HIS A 26 -19.25 -0.15 -8.27
N PHE A 27 -19.44 0.10 -6.97
CA PHE A 27 -18.56 -0.43 -5.95
C PHE A 27 -18.59 -1.96 -5.93
N LEU A 28 -19.80 -2.52 -5.84
CA LEU A 28 -20.01 -3.96 -5.83
C LEU A 28 -19.53 -4.56 -7.15
N GLY A 29 -19.85 -3.99 -8.31
CA GLY A 29 -19.49 -4.57 -9.60
C GLY A 29 -18.02 -4.46 -9.96
N HIS A 30 -17.32 -3.42 -9.52
CA HIS A 30 -16.00 -3.05 -10.05
C HIS A 30 -15.00 -2.62 -8.98
N THR A 31 -15.36 -1.67 -8.11
CA THR A 31 -14.40 -1.07 -7.17
C THR A 31 -13.91 -2.06 -6.10
N CYS A 32 -14.72 -3.04 -5.70
CA CYS A 32 -14.32 -4.09 -4.75
C CYS A 32 -13.09 -4.90 -5.22
N THR A 33 -12.79 -4.91 -6.52
CA THR A 33 -11.61 -5.58 -7.09
C THR A 33 -10.31 -4.79 -6.94
N SER A 34 -10.36 -3.54 -6.47
CA SER A 34 -9.23 -2.59 -6.46
C SER A 34 -8.03 -3.01 -5.61
N PHE A 35 -8.26 -3.90 -4.65
CA PHE A 35 -7.24 -4.41 -3.73
C PHE A 35 -6.88 -5.87 -4.01
N SER A 36 -7.52 -6.48 -5.01
CA SER A 36 -7.21 -7.84 -5.44
C SER A 36 -6.12 -7.80 -6.49
N ILE A 37 -5.14 -8.68 -6.35
CA ILE A 37 -4.09 -8.82 -7.35
C ILE A 37 -4.66 -9.69 -8.47
N LYS A 38 -4.69 -9.15 -9.70
CA LYS A 38 -5.25 -9.83 -10.87
C LYS A 38 -4.48 -11.10 -11.21
N GLY A 39 -5.19 -12.14 -11.65
CA GLY A 39 -4.63 -13.25 -12.45
C GLY A 39 -4.77 -14.67 -11.90
N GLY A 40 -5.28 -14.85 -10.67
CA GLY A 40 -5.61 -16.17 -10.12
C GLY A 40 -7.11 -16.47 -10.12
N ASP A 41 -7.46 -17.75 -10.02
CA ASP A 41 -8.86 -18.24 -9.94
C ASP A 41 -9.53 -17.88 -8.61
N SER A 42 -8.75 -17.74 -7.53
CA SER A 42 -9.22 -17.34 -6.20
C SER A 42 -9.04 -15.84 -5.98
N ARG A 43 -10.12 -15.13 -5.63
CA ARG A 43 -10.11 -13.68 -5.34
C ARG A 43 -10.69 -13.37 -3.95
N PRO A 44 -10.09 -13.89 -2.87
CA PRO A 44 -10.68 -13.82 -1.54
C PRO A 44 -10.86 -12.37 -1.05
N VAL A 45 -9.96 -11.47 -1.43
CA VAL A 45 -10.07 -10.03 -1.10
C VAL A 45 -11.24 -9.37 -1.82
N GLU A 46 -11.60 -9.82 -3.03
CA GLU A 46 -12.74 -9.25 -3.77
C GLU A 46 -14.05 -9.56 -3.03
N ASP A 47 -14.26 -10.81 -2.65
CA ASP A 47 -15.43 -11.24 -1.89
C ASP A 47 -15.48 -10.58 -0.51
N LEU A 48 -14.32 -10.41 0.12
CA LEU A 48 -14.22 -9.71 1.41
C LEU A 48 -14.60 -8.23 1.31
N MET A 49 -14.15 -7.54 0.26
CA MET A 49 -14.52 -6.15 -0.01
C MET A 49 -15.99 -6.02 -0.39
N ARG A 50 -16.52 -6.97 -1.15
CA ARG A 50 -17.90 -6.98 -1.64
C ARG A 50 -18.91 -7.24 -0.52
N ASN A 51 -18.61 -8.19 0.37
CA ASN A 51 -19.54 -8.66 1.38
C ASN A 51 -19.18 -8.09 2.76
N THR A 52 -18.04 -8.49 3.33
CA THR A 52 -17.70 -8.16 4.72
C THR A 52 -17.44 -6.66 4.94
N VAL A 53 -16.71 -5.99 4.05
CA VAL A 53 -16.51 -4.54 4.16
C VAL A 53 -17.84 -3.79 4.01
N MET A 54 -18.73 -4.25 3.14
CA MET A 54 -20.05 -3.65 2.98
C MET A 54 -20.94 -3.85 4.20
N ASP A 55 -20.90 -5.02 4.83
CA ASP A 55 -21.62 -5.29 6.09
C ASP A 55 -21.16 -4.32 7.20
N HIS A 56 -19.86 -4.07 7.33
CA HIS A 56 -19.35 -3.04 8.24
C HIS A 56 -19.79 -1.63 7.81
N ALA A 57 -19.77 -1.34 6.50
CA ALA A 57 -20.10 -0.02 5.96
C ALA A 57 -21.56 0.36 6.23
N PHE A 58 -22.51 -0.56 6.07
CA PHE A 58 -23.93 -0.28 6.34
C PHE A 58 -24.22 0.05 7.81
N ASN A 59 -23.36 -0.39 8.73
CA ASN A 59 -23.48 -0.09 10.15
C ASN A 59 -22.70 1.15 10.59
N VAL A 60 -21.72 1.62 9.80
CA VAL A 60 -20.79 2.68 10.20
C VAL A 60 -20.62 3.74 9.11
N ARG A 61 -21.11 4.96 9.39
CA ARG A 61 -21.25 6.04 8.40
C ARG A 61 -19.94 6.48 7.74
N PHE A 62 -18.83 6.61 8.50
CA PHE A 62 -17.56 7.04 7.90
C PHE A 62 -17.03 6.01 6.89
N LEU A 63 -17.20 4.70 7.17
CA LEU A 63 -16.77 3.66 6.24
C LEU A 63 -17.68 3.65 5.00
N TYR A 64 -18.99 3.81 5.18
CA TYR A 64 -19.92 3.98 4.06
C TYR A 64 -19.50 5.13 3.14
N ASN A 65 -19.21 6.30 3.72
CA ASN A 65 -18.74 7.44 2.96
C ASN A 65 -17.44 7.14 2.19
N SER A 66 -16.46 6.45 2.80
CA SER A 66 -15.25 6.02 2.09
C SER A 66 -15.51 5.04 0.96
N VAL A 67 -16.42 4.08 1.14
CA VAL A 67 -16.83 3.13 0.09
C VAL A 67 -17.39 3.90 -1.11
N MET A 68 -18.29 4.84 -0.85
CA MET A 68 -18.93 5.64 -1.88
C MET A 68 -17.94 6.59 -2.58
N ALA A 69 -17.09 7.28 -1.81
CA ALA A 69 -16.02 8.13 -2.34
C ALA A 69 -15.04 7.32 -3.19
N LEU A 70 -14.61 6.13 -2.74
CA LEU A 70 -13.68 5.30 -3.48
C LEU A 70 -14.30 4.81 -4.79
N SER A 71 -15.60 4.50 -4.76
CA SER A 71 -16.35 4.12 -5.96
C SER A 71 -16.42 5.27 -6.97
N CYS A 72 -16.70 6.50 -6.51
CA CYS A 72 -16.65 7.72 -7.32
C CYS A 72 -15.27 7.92 -7.95
N LEU A 73 -14.23 7.92 -7.13
CA LEU A 73 -12.87 8.11 -7.59
C LEU A 73 -12.46 7.02 -8.60
N HIS A 74 -12.81 5.76 -8.33
CA HIS A 74 -12.52 4.65 -9.23
C HIS A 74 -13.22 4.81 -10.58
N ALA A 75 -14.50 5.23 -10.63
CA ALA A 75 -15.20 5.47 -11.89
C ALA A 75 -14.57 6.61 -12.71
N ILE A 76 -14.21 7.70 -12.04
CA ILE A 76 -13.55 8.85 -12.67
C ILE A 76 -12.20 8.43 -13.26
N GLU A 77 -11.35 7.77 -12.48
CA GLU A 77 -9.98 7.44 -12.88
C GLU A 77 -9.90 6.30 -13.91
N THR A 78 -10.84 5.36 -13.89
CA THR A 78 -10.79 4.19 -14.80
C THR A 78 -11.71 4.30 -16.02
N ARG A 79 -12.74 5.15 -15.97
CA ARG A 79 -13.75 5.28 -17.03
C ARG A 79 -14.01 6.71 -17.48
N GLY A 80 -13.53 7.72 -16.74
CA GLY A 80 -13.92 9.11 -16.97
C GLY A 80 -15.42 9.36 -16.73
N ASP A 81 -16.07 8.52 -15.92
CA ASP A 81 -17.50 8.64 -15.58
C ASP A 81 -17.63 9.24 -14.17
N ASP A 82 -18.22 10.43 -14.07
CA ASP A 82 -18.59 11.09 -12.80
C ASP A 82 -19.86 10.51 -12.17
N MET A 83 -20.38 9.44 -12.77
CA MET A 83 -21.61 8.75 -12.40
C MET A 83 -22.86 9.63 -12.43
N GLY A 84 -22.81 10.78 -13.10
CA GLY A 84 -23.90 11.74 -13.26
C GLY A 84 -23.87 12.91 -12.29
N ASP A 85 -22.93 12.95 -11.33
CA ASP A 85 -22.73 14.10 -10.43
C ASP A 85 -21.26 14.23 -9.98
N PRO A 86 -20.51 15.22 -10.50
CA PRO A 86 -19.11 15.42 -10.15
C PRO A 86 -18.90 15.89 -8.70
N LEU A 87 -19.92 16.40 -8.02
CA LEU A 87 -19.81 16.85 -6.63
C LEU A 87 -19.94 15.70 -5.63
N ARG A 88 -20.36 14.51 -6.07
CA ARG A 88 -20.62 13.38 -5.16
C ARG A 88 -19.36 12.86 -4.47
N LEU A 89 -18.23 12.85 -5.16
CA LEU A 89 -16.94 12.51 -4.56
C LEU A 89 -16.62 13.46 -3.39
N VAL A 90 -16.74 14.76 -3.60
CA VAL A 90 -16.48 15.79 -2.58
C VAL A 90 -17.45 15.65 -1.42
N HIS A 91 -18.74 15.41 -1.70
CA HIS A 91 -19.77 15.19 -0.68
C HIS A 91 -19.42 14.03 0.26
N TYR A 92 -18.95 12.91 -0.28
CA TYR A 92 -18.56 11.77 0.57
C TYR A 92 -17.21 11.93 1.27
N GLN A 93 -16.35 12.81 0.78
CA GLN A 93 -15.09 13.15 1.45
C GLN A 93 -15.26 14.20 2.55
N ASP A 94 -16.36 14.94 2.55
CA ASP A 94 -16.65 15.99 3.53
C ASP A 94 -16.78 15.40 4.95
N GLY A 95 -15.98 15.93 5.88
CA GLY A 95 -15.94 15.48 7.28
C GLY A 95 -15.42 14.05 7.50
N LEU A 96 -14.95 13.35 6.46
CA LEU A 96 -14.58 11.93 6.53
C LEU A 96 -13.40 11.69 7.49
N PHE A 97 -12.38 12.54 7.42
CA PHE A 97 -11.18 12.40 8.24
C PHE A 97 -11.46 12.71 9.72
N GLU A 98 -12.27 13.71 10.00
CA GLU A 98 -12.67 14.10 11.35
C GLU A 98 -13.45 12.97 12.04
N ALA A 99 -14.46 12.43 11.34
CA ALA A 99 -15.28 11.33 11.86
C ALA A 99 -14.43 10.07 12.10
N TYR A 100 -13.54 9.74 11.16
CA TYR A 100 -12.63 8.61 11.30
C TYR A 100 -11.63 8.79 12.45
N SER A 101 -11.01 9.97 12.57
CA SER A 101 -10.05 10.29 13.63
C SER A 101 -10.68 10.22 15.03
N ALA A 102 -11.91 10.72 15.18
CA ALA A 102 -12.68 10.59 16.41
C ALA A 102 -12.95 9.12 16.75
N ALA A 103 -13.35 8.31 15.77
CA ALA A 103 -13.60 6.88 15.97
C ALA A 103 -12.33 6.09 16.36
N VAL A 104 -11.18 6.39 15.75
CA VAL A 104 -9.87 5.81 16.13
C VAL A 104 -9.51 6.15 17.58
N SER A 105 -9.80 7.38 18.01
CA SER A 105 -9.49 7.85 19.37
C SER A 105 -10.34 7.13 20.42
N THR A 106 -11.64 6.96 20.15
CA THR A 106 -12.56 6.27 21.06
C THR A 106 -12.37 4.76 21.06
N ALA A 107 -12.06 4.16 19.90
CA ALA A 107 -11.79 2.73 19.72
C ALA A 107 -12.87 1.81 20.33
N HIS A 108 -14.14 2.02 19.96
CA HIS A 108 -15.22 1.12 20.36
C HIS A 108 -15.12 -0.24 19.63
N PRO A 109 -15.26 -1.38 20.31
CA PRO A 109 -15.14 -2.70 19.70
C PRO A 109 -16.03 -2.95 18.48
N GLU A 110 -17.25 -2.41 18.47
CA GLU A 110 -18.20 -2.53 17.36
C GLU A 110 -17.72 -1.83 16.08
N THR A 111 -16.82 -0.85 16.21
CA THR A 111 -16.29 -0.07 15.08
C THR A 111 -14.98 -0.63 14.54
N TYR A 112 -14.39 -1.67 15.15
CA TYR A 112 -13.07 -2.18 14.79
C TYR A 112 -12.98 -2.64 13.34
N GLY A 113 -13.98 -3.38 12.84
CA GLY A 113 -14.02 -3.78 11.44
C GLY A 113 -14.08 -2.58 10.50
N ALA A 114 -14.92 -1.59 10.85
CA ALA A 114 -15.01 -0.36 10.08
C ALA A 114 -13.72 0.46 10.08
N LEU A 115 -13.03 0.56 11.22
CA LEU A 115 -11.74 1.25 11.33
C LEU A 115 -10.67 0.59 10.45
N LEU A 116 -10.55 -0.73 10.51
CA LEU A 116 -9.60 -1.50 9.72
C LEU A 116 -9.86 -1.37 8.22
N ALA A 117 -11.09 -1.60 7.77
CA ALA A 117 -11.46 -1.45 6.37
C ALA A 117 -11.24 -0.02 5.88
N ASN A 118 -11.70 0.98 6.65
CA ASN A 118 -11.57 2.39 6.27
C ASN A 118 -10.10 2.81 6.13
N SER A 119 -9.22 2.28 6.98
CA SER A 119 -7.79 2.55 6.91
C SER A 119 -7.17 2.15 5.56
N LEU A 120 -7.62 1.02 4.97
CA LEU A 120 -7.22 0.57 3.64
C LEU A 120 -7.86 1.44 2.54
N LEU A 121 -9.14 1.78 2.65
CA LEU A 121 -9.80 2.63 1.65
C LEU A 121 -9.16 4.02 1.59
N LEU A 122 -8.76 4.58 2.74
CA LEU A 122 -8.08 5.86 2.82
C LEU A 122 -6.70 5.85 2.14
N THR A 123 -5.97 4.72 2.13
CA THR A 123 -4.67 4.67 1.41
C THR A 123 -4.88 4.81 -0.10
N ALA A 124 -5.92 4.19 -0.65
CA ALA A 124 -6.28 4.32 -2.05
C ALA A 124 -6.92 5.69 -2.37
N LEU A 125 -7.85 6.18 -1.55
CA LEU A 125 -8.49 7.49 -1.73
C LEU A 125 -7.46 8.63 -1.72
N SER A 126 -6.57 8.64 -0.74
CA SER A 126 -5.54 9.69 -0.60
C SER A 126 -4.52 9.69 -1.74
N SER A 127 -4.41 8.59 -2.51
CA SER A 127 -3.50 8.53 -3.65
C SER A 127 -3.85 9.53 -4.77
N GLN A 128 -5.10 10.01 -4.84
CA GLN A 128 -5.49 11.04 -5.83
C GLN A 128 -4.62 12.30 -5.75
N ASN A 129 -4.10 12.61 -4.56
CA ASN A 129 -3.25 13.77 -4.33
C ASN A 129 -1.92 13.72 -5.09
N PHE A 130 -1.43 12.54 -5.49
CA PHE A 130 -0.24 12.46 -6.37
C PHE A 130 -0.50 12.98 -7.78
N ARG A 131 -1.78 13.01 -8.20
CA ARG A 131 -2.24 13.45 -9.52
C ARG A 131 -2.73 14.90 -9.52
N ILE A 132 -2.78 15.54 -8.35
CA ILE A 132 -3.17 16.95 -8.19
C ILE A 132 -1.89 17.82 -8.17
N PRO A 133 -1.70 18.74 -9.13
CA PRO A 133 -0.50 19.58 -9.18
C PRO A 133 -0.31 20.49 -7.95
N GLN A 134 -1.41 20.91 -7.31
CA GLN A 134 -1.39 21.81 -6.15
C GLN A 134 -1.05 21.11 -4.83
N THR A 135 -1.02 19.77 -4.81
CA THR A 135 -0.61 19.03 -3.62
C THR A 135 0.87 19.30 -3.35
N ALA A 136 1.18 19.52 -2.07
CA ALA A 136 2.53 19.77 -1.59
C ALA A 136 3.53 18.70 -2.04
N ASP A 137 4.73 19.13 -2.38
CA ASP A 137 5.83 18.24 -2.76
C ASP A 137 6.17 17.24 -1.63
N LEU A 138 6.77 16.13 -2.03
CA LEU A 138 7.09 15.00 -1.15
C LEU A 138 5.84 14.43 -0.48
N TYR A 139 4.69 14.43 -1.20
CA TYR A 139 3.44 13.88 -0.70
C TYR A 139 3.57 12.40 -0.29
N ILE A 140 4.54 11.66 -0.85
CA ILE A 140 4.90 10.30 -0.44
C ILE A 140 5.18 10.17 1.07
N ILE A 141 5.70 11.21 1.73
CA ILE A 141 5.94 11.22 3.17
C ILE A 141 4.61 11.27 3.94
N GLN A 142 3.68 12.12 3.51
CA GLN A 142 2.34 12.20 4.10
C GLN A 142 1.55 10.92 3.86
N TRP A 143 1.64 10.39 2.64
CA TRP A 143 1.01 9.14 2.27
C TRP A 143 1.57 7.97 3.09
N MET A 144 2.88 7.91 3.31
CA MET A 144 3.50 6.95 4.23
C MET A 144 2.93 7.08 5.65
N ALA A 145 2.70 8.30 6.15
CA ALA A 145 2.07 8.49 7.46
C ALA A 145 0.65 7.89 7.54
N ILE A 146 -0.13 7.95 6.45
CA ILE A 146 -1.45 7.29 6.36
C ILE A 146 -1.29 5.76 6.49
N TRP A 147 -0.37 5.15 5.74
CA TRP A 147 -0.07 3.72 5.84
C TRP A 147 0.38 3.31 7.25
N ARG A 148 1.25 4.11 7.88
CA ARG A 148 1.73 3.85 9.25
C ARG A 148 0.65 4.05 10.30
N GLY A 149 -0.33 4.92 10.04
CA GLY A 149 -1.51 5.11 10.88
C GLY A 149 -2.31 3.82 11.09
N ILE A 150 -2.33 2.91 10.12
CA ILE A 150 -2.98 1.59 10.23
C ILE A 150 -2.41 0.79 11.42
N GLY A 151 -1.09 0.81 11.60
CA GLY A 151 -0.42 0.12 12.72
C GLY A 151 -0.89 0.61 14.10
N THR A 152 -1.24 1.89 14.21
CA THR A 152 -1.74 2.47 15.47
C THR A 152 -3.13 1.93 15.86
N ILE A 153 -3.92 1.50 14.88
CA ILE A 153 -5.22 0.87 15.10
C ILE A 153 -5.03 -0.50 15.73
N PHE A 154 -4.03 -1.27 15.26
CA PHE A 154 -3.67 -2.57 15.84
C PHE A 154 -3.17 -2.48 17.29
N LYS A 155 -2.70 -1.31 17.75
CA LYS A 155 -2.39 -1.09 19.18
C LYS A 155 -3.63 -0.98 20.06
N ARG A 156 -4.76 -0.52 19.49
CA ARG A 156 -5.99 -0.19 20.22
C ARG A 156 -7.03 -1.30 20.14
N ILE A 157 -7.03 -2.06 19.04
CA ILE A 157 -7.93 -3.19 18.84
C ILE A 157 -7.45 -4.38 19.69
N ASP A 158 -8.35 -4.92 20.53
CA ASP A 158 -8.09 -6.21 21.18
C ASP A 158 -7.86 -7.27 20.10
N ARG A 159 -6.76 -8.01 20.20
CA ARG A 159 -6.28 -8.93 19.16
C ARG A 159 -7.28 -10.07 18.91
N ARG A 160 -8.10 -10.42 19.91
CA ARG A 160 -9.22 -11.36 19.76
C ARG A 160 -10.29 -10.84 18.80
N SER A 161 -10.52 -9.53 18.80
CA SER A 161 -11.55 -8.89 17.98
C SER A 161 -11.18 -8.85 16.50
N LEU A 162 -9.90 -8.95 16.11
CA LEU A 162 -9.48 -8.94 14.70
C LEU A 162 -10.18 -10.05 13.89
N ARG A 163 -10.15 -11.29 14.38
CA ARG A 163 -10.90 -12.40 13.76
C ARG A 163 -12.40 -12.19 13.77
N GLY A 164 -12.92 -11.57 14.84
CA GLY A 164 -14.34 -11.21 14.93
C GLY A 164 -14.80 -10.23 13.84
N THR A 165 -13.88 -9.47 13.25
CA THR A 165 -14.21 -8.57 12.12
C THR A 165 -14.35 -9.29 10.78
N GLY A 166 -13.75 -10.48 10.63
CA GLY A 166 -13.62 -11.20 9.37
C GLY A 166 -12.63 -10.58 8.37
N LEU A 167 -11.91 -9.51 8.73
CA LEU A 167 -11.07 -8.73 7.81
C LEU A 167 -9.57 -9.10 7.85
N GLU A 168 -9.17 -10.17 8.55
CA GLU A 168 -7.76 -10.51 8.74
C GLU A 168 -6.99 -10.69 7.43
N GLN A 169 -7.65 -11.18 6.38
CA GLN A 169 -7.03 -11.44 5.08
C GLN A 169 -6.57 -10.16 4.36
N LEU A 170 -7.17 -9.00 4.65
CA LEU A 170 -6.69 -7.70 4.13
C LEU A 170 -5.27 -7.37 4.61
N PHE A 171 -4.86 -7.98 5.71
CA PHE A 171 -3.58 -7.75 6.38
C PHE A 171 -2.61 -8.89 6.18
N TYR A 172 -2.94 -9.87 5.33
CA TYR A 172 -2.00 -10.92 4.96
C TYR A 172 -0.92 -10.36 4.03
N ARG A 173 0.29 -10.85 4.22
CA ARG A 173 1.50 -10.23 3.72
C ARG A 173 2.52 -11.30 3.34
N PRO A 174 3.32 -11.09 2.28
CA PRO A 174 4.43 -11.99 1.97
C PRO A 174 5.45 -11.97 3.12
N SER A 175 5.91 -13.13 3.57
CA SER A 175 7.07 -13.18 4.47
C SER A 175 8.33 -12.66 3.77
N MET A 176 9.30 -12.19 4.56
CA MET A 176 10.57 -11.69 4.05
C MET A 176 11.73 -12.36 4.75
N ASP A 177 12.70 -12.82 3.98
CA ASP A 177 14.00 -13.25 4.50
C ASP A 177 14.97 -12.06 4.41
N LEU A 178 15.05 -11.30 5.49
CA LEU A 178 15.88 -10.10 5.55
C LEU A 178 17.37 -10.41 5.56
N ASP A 179 17.78 -11.63 5.92
CA ASP A 179 19.18 -12.06 5.90
C ASP A 179 19.59 -12.39 4.47
N ALA A 180 18.82 -13.22 3.77
CA ALA A 180 19.07 -13.53 2.36
C ALA A 180 18.95 -12.29 1.45
N ALA A 181 18.06 -11.35 1.78
CA ALA A 181 17.91 -10.12 1.02
C ALA A 181 19.13 -9.20 1.11
N PHE A 182 19.94 -9.27 2.17
CA PHE A 182 21.09 -8.37 2.39
C PHE A 182 22.09 -8.39 1.22
N GLU A 183 22.28 -9.55 0.60
CA GLU A 183 23.17 -9.72 -0.56
C GLU A 183 22.74 -8.89 -1.78
N TYR A 184 21.43 -8.62 -1.89
CA TYR A 184 20.81 -7.93 -3.03
C TYR A 184 20.73 -6.40 -2.87
N ILE A 185 21.33 -5.83 -1.81
CA ILE A 185 21.42 -4.36 -1.70
C ILE A 185 22.29 -3.84 -2.86
N PRO A 186 21.80 -2.88 -3.68
CA PRO A 186 22.58 -2.28 -4.75
C PRO A 186 23.90 -1.67 -4.27
N TRP A 187 24.94 -1.77 -5.10
CA TRP A 187 26.28 -1.25 -4.76
C TRP A 187 26.26 0.24 -4.39
N ASN A 188 25.60 1.09 -5.18
CA ASN A 188 25.52 2.53 -4.91
C ASN A 188 24.91 2.82 -3.53
N LEU A 189 23.87 2.06 -3.13
CA LEU A 189 23.24 2.18 -1.81
C LEU A 189 24.10 1.59 -0.68
N LYS A 190 24.91 0.55 -0.93
CA LYS A 190 25.92 0.09 0.04
C LYS A 190 26.95 1.20 0.29
N THR A 191 27.47 1.79 -0.78
CA THR A 191 28.48 2.86 -0.74
C THR A 191 27.97 4.13 -0.08
N LEU A 192 26.70 4.49 -0.32
CA LEU A 192 26.00 5.61 0.33
C LEU A 192 26.12 5.57 1.86
N ILE A 193 26.09 4.37 2.45
CA ILE A 193 26.12 4.17 3.90
C ILE A 193 27.53 3.88 4.40
N SER A 194 28.33 3.08 3.69
CA SER A 194 29.69 2.75 4.11
C SER A 194 30.67 3.94 3.99
N SER A 195 30.34 4.94 3.17
CA SER A 195 31.19 6.11 2.93
C SER A 195 30.80 7.33 3.77
N ILE A 196 29.94 7.18 4.78
CA ILE A 196 29.54 8.28 5.67
C ILE A 196 30.78 8.78 6.43
N PRO A 197 31.17 10.06 6.29
CA PRO A 197 32.32 10.62 6.99
C PRO A 197 32.19 10.56 8.51
N ALA A 198 33.30 10.44 9.23
CA ALA A 198 33.30 10.37 10.70
C ALA A 198 32.76 11.64 11.39
N ASN A 199 32.73 12.77 10.69
CA ASN A 199 32.17 14.05 11.16
C ASN A 199 30.74 14.32 10.67
N ASP A 200 30.15 13.40 9.89
CA ASP A 200 28.79 13.52 9.40
C ASP A 200 27.80 13.16 10.52
N PRO A 201 26.78 13.99 10.80
CA PRO A 201 25.77 13.69 11.82
C PRO A 201 25.02 12.37 11.57
N ASP A 202 24.98 11.89 10.33
CA ASP A 202 24.33 10.63 9.97
C ASP A 202 25.11 9.37 10.37
N LEU A 203 26.36 9.51 10.85
CA LEU A 203 27.18 8.36 11.26
C LEU A 203 26.46 7.50 12.31
N ILE A 204 25.70 8.11 13.21
CA ILE A 204 24.92 7.41 14.25
C ILE A 204 23.77 6.58 13.67
N TYR A 205 23.32 6.89 12.46
CA TYR A 205 22.18 6.24 11.81
C TYR A 205 22.58 5.11 10.85
N ILE A 206 23.87 4.76 10.75
CA ILE A 206 24.34 3.65 9.89
C ILE A 206 23.52 2.37 10.11
N GLY A 207 23.32 1.97 11.37
CA GLY A 207 22.53 0.77 11.69
C GLY A 207 21.07 0.88 11.24
N THR A 208 20.48 2.07 11.35
CA THR A 208 19.11 2.36 10.91
C THR A 208 18.98 2.31 9.38
N TYR A 209 19.93 2.90 8.65
CA TYR A 209 19.98 2.80 7.19
C TYR A 209 20.15 1.38 6.70
N VAL A 210 21.06 0.61 7.31
CA VAL A 210 21.28 -0.80 6.96
C VAL A 210 20.00 -1.60 7.17
N ARG A 211 19.28 -1.40 8.28
CA ARG A 211 17.97 -2.05 8.49
C ARG A 211 16.97 -1.66 7.41
N GLY A 212 16.80 -0.37 7.10
CA GLY A 212 15.90 0.08 6.02
C GLY A 212 16.26 -0.51 4.66
N LEU A 213 17.55 -0.56 4.33
CA LEU A 213 18.07 -1.15 3.09
C LEU A 213 17.75 -2.64 2.97
N ARG A 214 17.76 -3.41 4.07
CA ARG A 214 17.39 -4.84 4.03
C ARG A 214 15.97 -5.04 3.52
N TYR A 215 15.01 -4.20 3.94
CA TYR A 215 13.64 -4.27 3.44
C TYR A 215 13.54 -3.89 1.97
N LEU A 216 14.24 -2.82 1.54
CA LEU A 216 14.30 -2.47 0.12
C LEU A 216 14.93 -3.61 -0.71
N ALA A 217 15.96 -4.26 -0.18
CA ALA A 217 16.63 -5.36 -0.84
C ALA A 217 15.75 -6.59 -1.07
N THR A 218 14.67 -6.78 -0.29
CA THR A 218 13.69 -7.84 -0.58
C THR A 218 12.99 -7.63 -1.94
N LEU A 219 12.83 -6.38 -2.38
CA LEU A 219 12.28 -6.04 -3.69
C LEU A 219 13.29 -6.33 -4.80
N TYR A 220 14.57 -6.00 -4.59
CA TYR A 220 15.66 -6.35 -5.51
C TYR A 220 15.84 -7.87 -5.63
N GLN A 221 15.84 -8.57 -4.49
CA GLN A 221 15.90 -10.04 -4.44
C GLN A 221 14.77 -10.65 -5.25
N ASN A 222 13.53 -10.19 -5.05
CA ASN A 222 12.39 -10.69 -5.81
C ASN A 222 12.56 -10.43 -7.32
N MET A 223 12.99 -9.23 -7.70
CA MET A 223 13.24 -8.88 -9.10
C MET A 223 14.31 -9.75 -9.76
N HIS A 224 15.42 -10.04 -9.05
CA HIS A 224 16.48 -10.94 -9.56
C HIS A 224 16.03 -12.40 -9.69
N GLN A 225 15.29 -12.90 -8.70
CA GLN A 225 14.99 -14.33 -8.58
C GLN A 225 13.71 -14.72 -9.33
N ARG A 226 12.71 -13.85 -9.35
CA ARG A 226 11.34 -14.14 -9.81
C ARG A 226 10.87 -13.17 -10.89
N GLY A 227 11.30 -11.91 -10.82
CA GLY A 227 10.94 -10.87 -11.79
C GLY A 227 9.59 -10.23 -11.46
N PHE A 228 8.74 -10.05 -12.47
CA PHE A 228 7.39 -9.52 -12.28
C PHE A 228 6.45 -10.59 -11.73
N GLY A 229 5.42 -10.15 -11.01
CA GLY A 229 4.38 -11.05 -10.54
C GLY A 229 3.45 -10.43 -9.52
N ALA A 230 2.40 -11.16 -9.19
CA ALA A 230 1.38 -10.75 -8.24
C ALA A 230 1.97 -10.46 -6.84
N VAL A 231 2.78 -11.40 -6.35
CA VAL A 231 3.45 -11.30 -5.05
C VAL A 231 4.44 -10.13 -5.05
N MET A 232 5.14 -9.86 -6.16
CA MET A 232 6.03 -8.71 -6.27
C MET A 232 5.23 -7.40 -6.12
N LYS A 233 4.11 -7.25 -6.84
CA LYS A 233 3.23 -6.07 -6.70
C LYS A 233 2.78 -5.89 -5.25
N LEU A 234 2.39 -6.97 -4.57
CA LEU A 234 2.00 -6.91 -3.16
C LEU A 234 3.15 -6.47 -2.24
N ARG A 235 4.36 -7.00 -2.45
CA ARG A 235 5.56 -6.60 -1.69
C ARG A 235 5.84 -5.11 -1.86
N VAL A 236 5.75 -4.60 -3.09
CA VAL A 236 5.92 -3.17 -3.36
C VAL A 236 4.84 -2.36 -2.63
N ILE A 237 3.56 -2.70 -2.81
CA ILE A 237 2.42 -1.96 -2.21
C ILE A 237 2.52 -1.89 -0.69
N THR A 238 2.95 -2.99 -0.06
CA THR A 238 2.93 -3.13 1.40
C THR A 238 4.28 -2.82 2.05
N TRP A 239 5.29 -2.41 1.28
CA TRP A 239 6.65 -2.18 1.78
C TRP A 239 6.71 -1.26 3.01
N PHE A 240 5.94 -0.17 3.02
CA PHE A 240 5.89 0.77 4.15
C PHE A 240 5.42 0.14 5.46
N THR A 241 4.61 -0.92 5.41
CA THR A 241 4.08 -1.56 6.61
C THR A 241 5.13 -2.34 7.38
N TYR A 242 6.25 -2.67 6.73
CA TYR A 242 7.34 -3.42 7.34
C TYR A 242 8.50 -2.56 7.84
N LEU A 243 8.54 -1.27 7.48
CA LEU A 243 9.70 -0.45 7.78
C LEU A 243 9.90 -0.27 9.28
N PRO A 244 11.16 -0.33 9.76
CA PRO A 244 11.51 0.02 11.13
C PRO A 244 11.14 1.47 11.44
N GLN A 245 10.62 1.71 12.65
CA GLN A 245 10.09 3.02 13.03
C GLN A 245 11.17 4.12 13.00
N ASP A 246 12.39 3.82 13.41
CA ASP A 246 13.51 4.75 13.39
C ASP A 246 13.91 5.17 11.97
N PHE A 247 13.89 4.24 11.01
CA PHE A 247 14.11 4.56 9.60
C PHE A 247 12.98 5.44 9.04
N VAL A 248 11.73 5.15 9.41
CA VAL A 248 10.58 6.00 9.05
C VAL A 248 10.74 7.42 9.61
N GLN A 249 11.28 7.60 10.82
CA GLN A 249 11.52 8.93 11.38
C GLN A 249 12.56 9.72 10.56
N LEU A 250 13.57 9.06 10.00
CA LEU A 250 14.53 9.72 9.10
C LEU A 250 13.83 10.22 7.83
N ILE A 251 12.92 9.42 7.26
CA ILE A 251 12.10 9.84 6.11
C ILE A 251 11.21 11.03 6.49
N PHE A 252 10.52 10.97 7.62
CA PHE A 252 9.64 12.04 8.09
C PHE A 252 10.40 13.34 8.36
N SER A 253 11.65 13.22 8.82
CA SER A 253 12.59 14.34 9.02
C SER A 253 13.25 14.80 7.71
N ARG A 254 12.87 14.21 6.56
CA ARG A 254 13.41 14.51 5.23
C ARG A 254 14.94 14.36 5.17
N ASN A 255 15.48 13.41 5.92
CA ASN A 255 16.91 13.11 5.87
C ASN A 255 17.28 12.67 4.45
N CYS A 256 18.36 13.25 3.90
CA CYS A 256 18.70 13.08 2.51
C CYS A 256 19.03 11.62 2.14
N ARG A 257 19.79 10.88 2.96
CA ARG A 257 20.13 9.48 2.69
C ARG A 257 18.91 8.58 2.76
N ALA A 258 18.02 8.82 3.71
CA ALA A 258 16.74 8.12 3.79
C ALA A 258 15.88 8.38 2.54
N LEU A 259 15.88 9.62 2.03
CA LEU A 259 15.17 9.98 0.80
C LEU A 259 15.79 9.38 -0.46
N VAL A 260 17.12 9.21 -0.54
CA VAL A 260 17.76 8.46 -1.64
C VAL A 260 17.25 7.01 -1.64
N ILE A 261 17.21 6.34 -0.49
CA ILE A 261 16.66 4.98 -0.36
C ILE A 261 15.18 4.96 -0.79
N LEU A 262 14.40 5.96 -0.38
CA LEU A 262 13.00 6.10 -0.78
C LEU A 262 12.84 6.36 -2.29
N ALA A 263 13.77 7.07 -2.94
CA ALA A 263 13.75 7.28 -4.39
C ALA A 263 13.92 5.95 -5.14
N HIS A 264 14.85 5.09 -4.71
CA HIS A 264 14.97 3.75 -5.29
C HIS A 264 13.71 2.91 -5.11
N TYR A 265 13.05 2.99 -3.94
CA TYR A 265 11.74 2.38 -3.75
C TYR A 265 10.67 2.96 -4.69
N ALA A 266 10.67 4.27 -4.93
CA ALA A 266 9.69 4.92 -5.81
C ALA A 266 9.79 4.46 -7.27
N VAL A 267 10.96 3.95 -7.71
CA VAL A 267 11.08 3.25 -9.00
C VAL A 267 10.27 1.95 -9.00
N PHE A 268 10.29 1.17 -7.91
CA PHE A 268 9.45 -0.03 -7.79
C PHE A 268 7.95 0.30 -7.80
N LEU A 269 7.53 1.44 -7.25
CA LEU A 269 6.13 1.87 -7.33
C LEU A 269 5.65 2.01 -8.79
N LYS A 270 6.53 2.42 -9.73
CA LYS A 270 6.19 2.48 -11.16
C LYS A 270 5.93 1.09 -11.77
N LEU A 271 6.44 0.02 -11.16
CA LEU A 271 6.23 -1.37 -11.60
C LEU A 271 4.86 -1.94 -11.18
N THR A 272 4.07 -1.22 -10.38
CA THR A 272 2.74 -1.66 -9.93
C THR A 272 1.65 -1.42 -10.98
N THR A 273 1.97 -1.72 -12.25
CA THR A 273 1.06 -1.54 -13.38
C THR A 273 -0.24 -2.33 -13.19
N GLY A 274 -1.35 -1.76 -13.65
CA GLY A 274 -2.69 -2.36 -13.53
C GLY A 274 -3.39 -2.11 -12.19
N VAL A 275 -2.75 -1.42 -11.23
CA VAL A 275 -3.37 -0.96 -9.98
C VAL A 275 -3.72 0.52 -10.13
N TRP A 276 -5.00 0.83 -10.36
CA TRP A 276 -5.45 2.15 -10.80
C TRP A 276 -5.06 3.28 -9.82
N TRP A 277 -5.16 3.05 -8.52
CA TRP A 277 -4.89 4.09 -7.51
C TRP A 277 -3.38 4.39 -7.36
N LEU A 278 -2.50 3.51 -7.84
CA LEU A 278 -1.04 3.72 -7.83
C LEU A 278 -0.52 4.48 -9.06
N ILE A 279 -1.37 4.74 -10.07
CA ILE A 279 -0.97 5.45 -11.29
C ILE A 279 -0.38 6.82 -10.93
N GLY A 280 0.83 7.10 -11.40
CA GLY A 280 1.52 8.37 -11.16
C GLY A 280 2.13 8.53 -9.75
N VAL A 281 1.88 7.63 -8.80
CA VAL A 281 2.44 7.71 -7.44
C VAL A 281 3.97 7.62 -7.49
N GLY A 282 4.52 6.60 -8.16
CA GLY A 282 5.96 6.43 -8.31
C GLY A 282 6.63 7.59 -9.06
N ALA A 283 6.03 8.00 -10.20
CA ALA A 283 6.55 9.09 -11.03
C ALA A 283 6.58 10.43 -10.28
N ARG A 284 5.48 10.83 -9.63
CA ARG A 284 5.42 12.06 -8.83
C ARG A 284 6.40 12.01 -7.67
N SER A 285 6.49 10.88 -6.97
CA SER A 285 7.42 10.72 -5.84
C SER A 285 8.88 10.85 -6.26
N LEU A 286 9.26 10.25 -7.39
CA LEU A 286 10.62 10.37 -7.94
C LEU A 286 10.94 11.82 -8.30
N GLN A 287 10.02 12.51 -8.97
CA GLN A 287 10.20 13.91 -9.35
C GLN A 287 10.40 14.80 -8.11
N ASP A 288 9.53 14.67 -7.11
CA ASP A 288 9.60 15.47 -5.89
C ASP A 288 10.91 15.20 -5.12
N ILE A 289 11.29 13.92 -4.94
CA ILE A 289 12.50 13.54 -4.19
C ILE A 289 13.77 14.00 -4.91
N CYS A 290 13.90 13.76 -6.22
CA CYS A 290 15.09 14.15 -6.97
C CYS A 290 15.24 15.68 -7.01
N THR A 291 14.13 16.41 -7.11
CA THR A 291 14.13 17.88 -7.06
C THR A 291 14.56 18.39 -5.68
N PHE A 292 14.05 17.77 -4.61
CA PHE A 292 14.39 18.16 -3.23
C PHE A 292 15.86 17.91 -2.88
N LEU A 293 16.41 16.76 -3.28
CA LEU A 293 17.80 16.39 -2.98
C LEU A 293 18.80 17.20 -3.81
N GLY A 294 18.49 17.44 -5.09
CA GLY A 294 19.33 18.25 -5.96
C GLY A 294 20.68 17.62 -6.34
N PRO A 295 21.57 18.38 -7.01
CA PRO A 295 22.75 17.85 -7.69
C PRO A 295 23.76 17.10 -6.83
N ALA A 296 23.81 17.40 -5.52
CA ALA A 296 24.75 16.76 -4.59
C ALA A 296 24.51 15.26 -4.40
N TRP A 297 23.34 14.74 -4.82
CA TRP A 297 22.95 13.34 -4.68
C TRP A 297 22.75 12.64 -6.03
N TYR A 298 23.13 13.27 -7.15
CA TYR A 298 22.84 12.72 -8.48
C TYR A 298 23.56 11.42 -8.78
N ASP A 299 24.74 11.21 -8.21
CA ASP A 299 25.48 9.95 -8.37
C ASP A 299 24.71 8.79 -7.74
N GLU A 300 24.13 8.99 -6.55
CA GLU A 300 23.29 7.97 -5.92
C GLU A 300 21.90 7.87 -6.55
N LEU A 301 21.40 8.94 -7.17
CA LEU A 301 20.08 9.00 -7.80
C LEU A 301 20.09 8.67 -9.31
N GLU A 302 21.19 8.19 -9.88
CA GLU A 302 21.30 7.95 -11.32
C GLU A 302 20.16 7.07 -11.87
N ALA A 303 19.90 5.92 -11.25
CA ALA A 303 18.81 5.02 -11.64
C ALA A 303 17.42 5.65 -11.39
N PRO A 304 17.10 6.20 -10.19
CA PRO A 304 15.88 6.99 -9.97
C PRO A 304 15.62 8.10 -10.99
N MET A 305 16.64 8.87 -11.37
CA MET A 305 16.50 9.97 -12.33
C MET A 305 16.22 9.46 -13.75
N LYS A 306 16.90 8.39 -14.19
CA LYS A 306 16.60 7.74 -15.48
C LYS A 306 15.19 7.14 -15.49
N ALA A 307 14.75 6.60 -14.35
CA ALA A 307 13.41 6.03 -14.20
C ALA A 307 12.28 7.07 -14.31
N ILE A 308 12.56 8.37 -14.15
CA ILE A 308 11.57 9.42 -14.42
C ILE A 308 11.18 9.42 -15.91
N GLN A 309 12.10 9.08 -16.81
CA GLN A 309 11.95 9.22 -18.26
C GLN A 309 11.32 7.99 -18.95
N THR A 310 11.02 6.92 -18.23
CA THR A 310 10.45 5.70 -18.81
C THR A 310 9.31 5.14 -17.96
N GLU A 311 8.27 4.64 -18.63
CA GLU A 311 7.18 3.88 -18.01
C GLU A 311 7.26 2.38 -18.38
N ASN A 312 8.29 1.97 -19.14
CA ASN A 312 8.46 0.59 -19.57
C ASN A 312 8.94 -0.27 -18.38
N PRO A 313 8.17 -1.27 -17.92
CA PRO A 313 8.54 -2.08 -16.77
C PRO A 313 9.89 -2.80 -16.91
N VAL A 314 10.22 -3.27 -18.12
CA VAL A 314 11.50 -3.96 -18.40
C VAL A 314 12.67 -2.99 -18.31
N GLU A 315 12.53 -1.79 -18.85
CA GLU A 315 13.58 -0.76 -18.73
C GLU A 315 13.76 -0.32 -17.27
N LEU A 316 12.68 -0.13 -16.52
CA LEU A 316 12.72 0.17 -15.09
C LEU A 316 13.44 -0.93 -14.30
N ALA A 317 13.16 -2.21 -14.60
CA ALA A 317 13.85 -3.33 -13.98
C ALA A 317 15.35 -3.33 -14.34
N ARG A 318 15.71 -3.13 -15.61
CA ARG A 318 17.13 -3.02 -16.03
C ARG A 318 17.87 -1.89 -15.32
N LEU A 319 17.22 -0.73 -15.16
CA LEU A 319 17.77 0.41 -14.41
C LEU A 319 17.99 0.09 -12.93
N LEU A 320 17.00 -0.55 -12.28
CA LEU A 320 17.10 -0.97 -10.89
C LEU A 320 18.26 -1.97 -10.69
N LEU A 321 18.33 -2.99 -11.55
CA LEU A 321 19.31 -4.06 -11.42
C LEU A 321 20.72 -3.67 -11.90
N GLY A 322 20.86 -2.54 -12.59
CA GLY A 322 22.10 -2.17 -13.26
C GLY A 322 22.51 -3.15 -14.36
N ASP A 323 21.55 -3.90 -14.92
CA ASP A 323 21.77 -4.95 -15.93
C ASP A 323 20.93 -4.66 -17.17
N THR A 324 21.58 -4.15 -18.21
CA THR A 324 20.93 -3.82 -19.51
C THR A 324 20.43 -5.05 -20.26
N THR A 325 20.93 -6.24 -19.94
CA THR A 325 20.58 -7.50 -20.59
C THR A 325 19.48 -8.25 -19.87
N TRP A 326 19.05 -7.77 -18.69
CA TRP A 326 18.00 -8.43 -17.93
C TRP A 326 16.71 -8.54 -18.74
N GLU A 327 16.11 -9.72 -18.69
CA GLU A 327 14.81 -10.01 -19.26
C GLU A 327 13.92 -10.72 -18.24
N PRO A 328 12.61 -10.45 -18.23
CA PRO A 328 11.70 -11.09 -17.30
C PRO A 328 11.64 -12.59 -17.58
N ARG A 329 11.68 -13.41 -16.51
CA ARG A 329 11.62 -14.88 -16.61
C ARG A 329 10.29 -15.40 -17.19
N THR A 330 9.24 -14.59 -17.16
CA THR A 330 7.89 -14.87 -17.68
C THR A 330 7.35 -13.63 -18.41
N SER A 331 6.55 -13.84 -19.46
CA SER A 331 5.86 -12.72 -20.14
C SER A 331 4.95 -12.01 -19.14
N SER A 332 4.82 -10.69 -19.23
CA SER A 332 3.99 -9.83 -18.37
C SER A 332 2.47 -10.09 -18.48
N ALA A 333 2.04 -11.26 -18.94
CA ALA A 333 0.64 -11.65 -18.98
C ALA A 333 0.10 -11.67 -17.54
N ASP A 334 -1.05 -11.03 -17.33
CA ASP A 334 -1.76 -10.96 -16.04
C ASP A 334 -2.36 -12.33 -15.61
N THR A 335 -1.72 -13.45 -15.94
CA THR A 335 -2.11 -14.81 -15.56
C THR A 335 -1.13 -15.37 -14.55
N TRP A 336 -1.63 -15.88 -13.43
CA TRP A 336 -0.78 -16.45 -12.39
C TRP A 336 -0.16 -17.76 -12.85
N SER A 337 1.13 -17.91 -12.61
CA SER A 337 1.77 -19.22 -12.61
C SER A 337 1.28 -20.05 -11.40
N LEU A 338 1.34 -21.37 -11.50
CA LEU A 338 1.05 -22.28 -10.37
C LEU A 338 1.87 -21.93 -9.12
N GLN A 339 3.10 -21.44 -9.33
CA GLN A 339 3.96 -20.99 -8.24
C GLN A 339 3.42 -19.72 -7.57
N GLU A 340 2.97 -18.72 -8.33
CA GLU A 340 2.37 -17.50 -7.77
C GLU A 340 1.07 -17.79 -7.02
N GLU A 341 0.28 -18.74 -7.52
CA GLU A 341 -0.93 -19.20 -6.84
C GLU A 341 -0.63 -19.88 -5.50
N GLU A 342 0.40 -20.71 -5.45
CA GLU A 342 0.84 -21.33 -4.21
C GLU A 342 1.43 -20.29 -3.24
N GLU A 343 2.22 -19.34 -3.73
CA GLU A 343 2.77 -18.26 -2.89
C GLU A 343 1.67 -17.35 -2.32
N ALA A 344 0.62 -17.07 -3.08
CA ALA A 344 -0.53 -16.31 -2.58
C ALA A 344 -1.31 -17.07 -1.50
N LYS A 345 -1.39 -18.40 -1.57
CA LYS A 345 -1.99 -19.25 -0.53
C LYS A 345 -1.17 -19.24 0.77
N GLN A 346 0.12 -18.92 0.69
CA GLN A 346 1.04 -18.85 1.83
C GLN A 346 1.07 -17.46 2.51
N LEU A 347 0.30 -16.48 2.00
CA LEU A 347 0.21 -15.18 2.64
C LEU A 347 -0.39 -15.31 4.04
N THR A 348 0.25 -14.66 5.01
CA THR A 348 -0.10 -14.76 6.41
C THR A 348 0.03 -13.41 7.10
N LEU A 349 -0.51 -13.28 8.31
CA LEU A 349 -0.21 -12.14 9.17
C LEU A 349 1.27 -12.16 9.53
N VAL A 350 1.89 -10.99 9.53
CA VAL A 350 3.30 -10.80 9.88
C VAL A 350 3.44 -9.68 10.92
N ASP A 351 4.48 -9.78 11.75
CA ASP A 351 4.86 -8.71 12.66
C ASP A 351 5.64 -7.59 11.95
N ASP A 352 6.04 -6.54 12.68
CA ASP A 352 6.79 -5.41 12.10
C ASP A 352 8.16 -5.82 11.52
N GLN A 353 8.68 -6.99 11.90
CA GLN A 353 9.93 -7.55 11.36
C GLN A 353 9.68 -8.45 10.14
N GLY A 354 8.43 -8.57 9.69
CA GLY A 354 8.05 -9.46 8.58
C GLY A 354 8.01 -10.93 8.95
N ARG A 355 8.03 -11.27 10.25
CA ARG A 355 7.98 -12.65 10.74
C ARG A 355 6.53 -13.13 10.79
N PRO A 356 6.21 -14.33 10.25
CA PRO A 356 4.87 -14.89 10.32
C PRO A 356 4.34 -15.02 11.75
N VAL A 357 3.10 -14.61 11.97
CA VAL A 357 2.40 -14.75 13.26
C VAL A 357 1.15 -15.59 13.13
N ARG A 358 0.75 -16.25 14.21
CA ARG A 358 -0.48 -17.02 14.31
C ARG A 358 -1.24 -16.65 15.58
N TYR A 359 -2.55 -16.85 15.56
CA TYR A 359 -3.37 -16.71 16.76
C TYR A 359 -3.29 -17.98 17.61
N GLU A 360 -3.06 -17.81 18.90
CA GLU A 360 -3.06 -18.90 19.88
C GLU A 360 -4.32 -18.83 20.73
N SER A 361 -5.21 -19.81 20.58
CA SER A 361 -6.55 -19.80 21.20
C SER A 361 -6.53 -19.90 22.71
N GLU A 362 -5.59 -20.64 23.30
CA GLU A 362 -5.49 -20.84 24.75
C GLU A 362 -5.00 -19.58 25.46
N ALA A 363 -3.96 -18.93 24.93
CA ALA A 363 -3.45 -17.67 25.45
C ALA A 363 -4.29 -16.46 25.02
N GLY A 364 -5.08 -16.60 23.96
CA GLY A 364 -5.86 -15.52 23.36
C GLY A 364 -4.99 -14.37 22.82
N THR A 365 -3.78 -14.67 22.35
CA THR A 365 -2.79 -13.71 21.83
C THR A 365 -2.24 -14.13 20.48
N MET A 366 -1.60 -13.19 19.78
CA MET A 366 -0.81 -13.49 18.58
C MET A 366 0.61 -13.88 19.00
N VAL A 367 1.07 -15.02 18.52
CA VAL A 367 2.43 -15.55 18.75
C VAL A 367 3.15 -15.71 17.42
N LEU A 368 4.48 -15.82 17.44
CA LEU A 368 5.23 -16.14 16.22
C LEU A 368 4.84 -17.53 15.74
N ALA A 369 4.65 -17.69 14.44
CA ALA A 369 4.36 -19.01 13.86
C ALA A 369 5.59 -19.91 13.95
N ASN A 370 6.79 -19.33 13.77
CA ASN A 370 8.09 -20.01 13.84
C ASN A 370 9.05 -19.19 14.71
N PRO A 371 8.96 -19.30 16.05
CA PRO A 371 9.89 -18.60 16.95
C PRO A 371 11.29 -19.23 16.88
N SER A 372 12.35 -18.41 17.00
CA SER A 372 13.73 -18.92 17.03
C SER A 372 14.12 -19.41 18.44
N GLN A 373 13.52 -18.81 19.47
CA GLN A 373 13.62 -19.22 20.88
C GLN A 373 12.23 -19.36 21.50
N PRO A 374 12.04 -20.19 22.56
CA PRO A 374 10.73 -20.44 23.17
C PRO A 374 9.99 -19.17 23.63
N ASP A 375 10.74 -18.15 24.05
CA ASP A 375 10.21 -16.89 24.59
C ASP A 375 10.16 -15.75 23.54
N ASP A 376 10.40 -16.05 22.25
CA ASP A 376 10.33 -15.03 21.20
C ASP A 376 8.89 -14.56 20.99
N GLU A 377 8.65 -13.28 21.28
CA GLU A 377 7.37 -12.63 21.01
C GLU A 377 7.37 -11.89 19.65
N PRO A 378 6.19 -11.76 19.00
CA PRO A 378 6.04 -10.90 17.84
C PRO A 378 6.36 -9.44 18.18
N VAL A 379 7.10 -8.78 17.29
CA VAL A 379 7.43 -7.36 17.44
C VAL A 379 6.32 -6.56 16.79
N TRP A 380 5.52 -5.89 17.62
CA TRP A 380 4.44 -5.04 17.15
C TRP A 380 4.74 -3.60 17.47
N ASN A 381 4.65 -2.76 16.44
CA ASN A 381 4.82 -1.33 16.55
C ASN A 381 5.98 -0.96 17.47
N ALA A 382 7.19 -1.46 17.15
CA ALA A 382 8.39 -1.21 17.96
C ALA A 382 8.46 0.28 18.30
N SER A 383 8.08 0.60 19.54
CA SER A 383 7.95 1.96 20.02
C SER A 383 9.28 2.28 20.69
N LEU A 384 9.85 3.42 20.29
CA LEU A 384 10.86 4.24 20.97
C LEU A 384 11.58 3.61 22.17
#